data_AF-A0A2W1JM58-F1
#
_entry.id   AF-A0A2W1JM58-F1
#
_cell.length_a   1.000
_cell.length_b   1.000
_cell.length_c   1.000
_cell.angle_alpha   90.00
_cell.angle_beta   90.00
_cell.angle_gamma   90.00
#
_symmetry.space_group_name_H-M   'P 1'
#
loop_
_entity.id
_entity.type
_entity.pdbx_description
1 polymer ?
#
loop_
_entity_poly.entity_id
_entity_poly.type
_entity_poly.pdbx_seq_one_letter_code
_entity_poly.pdbx_strand_id
1 'polypeptide(L)'
;MSEQISNLLYGVIGGGIASTSIKLVENYWIGPRLNEQSEARKQLFRYGKPLWYACQTLQHRLSEIEQKMDSPRTSLAASPRDAQSLSWYTTKHGNYISSSAYMLAVASFWIISYERDVVYLNFGRKSLTANFQTKIENFKDSVSNRTSLWLNYLNGIGEQLAEEGSQEPISFSNFCIKLLNEEIYLEYYMHLFDFLSEINQGKFRVNIRNTVIALFEIKDFLLSNRIAIQNR
;
A
#
# COMPACT_ATOMS: atom_id res chain seq x y z
N MET A 1 -19.76 52.18 -47.35
CA MET A 1 -19.77 52.35 -45.89
C MET A 1 -20.58 51.24 -45.18
N SER A 2 -21.68 50.73 -45.75
CA SER A 2 -22.48 49.63 -45.17
C SER A 2 -21.77 48.26 -45.13
N GLU A 3 -20.95 47.92 -46.12
CA GLU A 3 -20.24 46.62 -46.18
C GLU A 3 -19.15 46.48 -45.11
N GLN A 4 -18.46 47.57 -44.76
CA GLN A 4 -17.44 47.55 -43.70
C GLN A 4 -18.06 47.34 -42.31
N ILE A 5 -19.26 47.89 -42.06
CA ILE A 5 -19.98 47.70 -40.79
C ILE A 5 -20.52 46.27 -40.69
N SER A 6 -21.01 45.71 -41.80
CA SER A 6 -21.47 44.32 -41.87
C SER A 6 -20.34 43.33 -41.55
N ASN A 7 -19.18 43.46 -42.20
CA ASN A 7 -18.04 42.57 -41.97
C ASN A 7 -17.48 42.65 -40.53
N LEU A 8 -17.55 43.83 -39.91
CA LEU A 8 -17.11 44.03 -38.53
C LEU A 8 -18.10 43.42 -37.52
N LEU A 9 -19.40 43.51 -37.77
CA LEU A 9 -20.45 42.84 -36.98
C LEU A 9 -20.37 41.31 -37.10
N TYR A 10 -20.15 40.77 -38.29
CA TYR A 10 -19.96 39.32 -38.49
C TYR A 10 -18.69 38.81 -37.80
N GLY A 11 -17.59 39.60 -37.80
CA GLY A 11 -16.36 39.27 -37.08
C GLY A 11 -16.54 39.25 -35.56
N VAL A 12 -17.28 40.21 -35.00
CA VAL A 12 -17.56 40.28 -33.55
C VAL A 12 -18.49 39.17 -33.09
N ILE A 13 -19.55 38.87 -33.86
CA ILE A 13 -20.49 37.79 -33.55
C ILE A 13 -19.81 36.42 -33.69
N GLY A 14 -19.02 36.21 -34.75
CA GLY A 14 -18.26 34.97 -34.95
C GLY A 14 -17.20 34.73 -33.87
N GLY A 15 -16.47 35.78 -33.47
CA GLY A 15 -15.49 35.70 -32.37
C GLY A 15 -16.15 35.46 -31.01
N GLY A 16 -17.31 36.07 -30.76
CA GLY A 16 -18.11 35.85 -29.55
C GLY A 16 -18.52 34.39 -29.42
N ILE A 17 -19.17 33.84 -30.45
CA ILE A 17 -19.66 32.45 -30.46
C ILE A 17 -18.50 31.46 -30.29
N ALA A 18 -17.40 31.62 -31.04
CA ALA A 18 -16.22 30.76 -30.92
C ALA A 18 -15.63 30.77 -29.50
N SER A 19 -15.54 31.94 -28.86
CA SER A 19 -15.02 32.06 -27.49
C SER A 19 -15.91 31.36 -26.44
N THR A 20 -17.24 31.45 -26.59
CA THR A 20 -18.19 30.73 -25.71
C THR A 20 -18.14 29.24 -25.92
N SER A 21 -18.00 28.77 -27.16
CA SER A 21 -17.86 27.34 -27.48
C SER A 21 -16.58 26.75 -26.90
N ILE A 22 -15.46 27.46 -27.01
CA ILE A 22 -14.17 27.05 -26.40
C ILE A 22 -14.31 27.00 -24.88
N LYS A 23 -14.89 28.02 -24.24
CA LYS A 23 -15.12 28.03 -22.79
C LYS A 23 -16.06 26.93 -22.31
N LEU A 24 -17.08 26.58 -23.10
CA LEU A 24 -17.98 25.47 -22.81
C LEU A 24 -17.25 24.12 -22.89
N VAL A 25 -16.43 23.91 -23.93
CA VAL A 25 -15.60 22.69 -24.04
C VAL A 25 -14.57 22.61 -22.91
N GLU A 26 -13.91 23.72 -22.58
CA GLU A 26 -12.98 23.77 -21.44
C GLU A 26 -13.69 23.47 -20.11
N ASN A 27 -14.83 24.10 -19.82
CA ASN A 27 -15.52 23.92 -18.54
C ASN A 27 -16.27 22.59 -18.41
N TYR A 28 -16.80 22.03 -19.49
CA TYR A 28 -17.57 20.77 -19.42
C TYR A 28 -16.75 19.51 -19.72
N TRP A 29 -15.68 19.61 -20.50
CA TRP A 29 -14.92 18.41 -20.92
C TRP A 29 -13.51 18.35 -20.34
N ILE A 30 -12.85 19.50 -20.19
CA ILE A 30 -11.43 19.55 -19.77
C ILE A 30 -11.35 19.74 -18.25
N GLY A 31 -12.10 20.69 -17.70
CA GLY A 31 -12.14 21.02 -16.26
C GLY A 31 -12.50 19.82 -15.37
N PRO A 32 -13.59 19.08 -15.63
CA PRO A 32 -13.97 17.93 -14.81
C PRO A 32 -12.92 16.82 -14.88
N ARG A 33 -12.36 16.54 -16.06
CA ARG A 33 -11.28 15.56 -16.23
C ARG A 33 -10.00 15.95 -15.50
N LEU A 34 -9.62 17.23 -15.53
CA LEU A 34 -8.45 17.71 -14.82
C LEU A 34 -8.66 17.68 -13.30
N ASN A 35 -9.88 17.97 -12.83
CA ASN A 35 -10.25 17.88 -11.42
C ASN A 35 -10.26 16.43 -10.93
N GLU A 36 -10.87 15.50 -11.67
CA GLU A 36 -10.83 14.06 -11.39
C GLU A 36 -9.39 13.54 -11.33
N GLN A 37 -8.53 13.97 -12.27
CA GLN A 37 -7.11 13.60 -12.26
C GLN A 37 -6.33 14.20 -11.09
N SER A 38 -6.65 15.44 -10.70
CA SER A 38 -6.05 16.12 -9.55
C SER A 38 -6.44 15.43 -8.24
N GLU A 39 -7.73 15.09 -8.09
CA GLU A 39 -8.25 14.37 -6.94
C GLU A 39 -7.70 12.94 -6.86
N ALA A 40 -7.63 12.24 -8.00
CA ALA A 40 -6.99 10.94 -8.10
C ALA A 40 -5.52 10.98 -7.65
N ARG A 41 -4.78 12.01 -8.07
CA ARG A 41 -3.41 12.23 -7.61
C ARG A 41 -3.34 12.52 -6.12
N LYS A 42 -4.21 13.37 -5.57
CA LYS A 42 -4.24 13.66 -4.13
C LYS A 42 -4.49 12.40 -3.30
N GLN A 43 -5.40 11.54 -3.74
CA GLN A 43 -5.64 10.25 -3.10
C GLN A 43 -4.44 9.30 -3.24
N LEU A 44 -3.79 9.22 -4.41
CA LEU A 44 -2.53 8.49 -4.55
C LEU A 44 -1.45 8.99 -3.57
N PHE A 45 -1.28 10.29 -3.46
CA PHE A 45 -0.28 10.89 -2.59
C PHE A 45 -0.53 10.60 -1.12
N ARG A 46 -1.81 10.50 -0.73
CA ARG A 46 -2.21 10.15 0.63
C ARG A 46 -1.67 8.79 1.06
N TYR A 47 -1.74 7.79 0.18
CA TYR A 47 -1.29 6.43 0.48
C TYR A 47 0.15 6.16 0.04
N GLY A 48 0.66 6.91 -0.93
CA GLY A 48 1.95 6.68 -1.57
C GLY A 48 3.13 6.75 -0.61
N LYS A 49 3.21 7.82 0.20
CA LYS A 49 4.32 7.98 1.16
C LYS A 49 4.25 6.95 2.31
N PRO A 50 3.09 6.73 2.97
CA PRO A 50 2.98 5.67 3.98
C PRO A 50 3.27 4.27 3.44
N LEU A 51 2.75 3.93 2.26
CA LEU A 51 3.00 2.65 1.61
C LEU A 51 4.49 2.46 1.27
N TRP A 52 5.13 3.50 0.73
CA TRP A 52 6.57 3.47 0.45
C TRP A 52 7.39 3.19 1.72
N TYR A 53 7.04 3.86 2.84
CA TYR A 53 7.73 3.66 4.11
C TYR A 53 7.49 2.25 4.67
N ALA A 54 6.24 1.76 4.61
CA ALA A 54 5.91 0.40 5.02
C ALA A 54 6.70 -0.64 4.21
N CYS A 55 6.74 -0.50 2.88
CA CYS A 55 7.51 -1.37 2.01
C CYS A 55 9.02 -1.28 2.28
N GLN A 56 9.57 -0.08 2.50
CA GLN A 56 10.99 0.11 2.82
C GLN A 56 11.36 -0.63 4.12
N THR A 57 10.56 -0.44 5.17
CA THR A 57 10.81 -1.05 6.48
C THR A 57 10.64 -2.56 6.44
N LEU A 58 9.58 -3.06 5.79
CA LEU A 58 9.36 -4.49 5.63
C LEU A 58 10.46 -5.14 4.77
N GLN A 59 10.86 -4.50 3.66
CA GLN A 59 11.94 -4.99 2.81
C GLN A 59 13.24 -5.14 3.61
N HIS A 60 13.65 -4.10 4.33
CA HIS A 60 14.87 -4.14 5.14
C HIS A 60 14.83 -5.30 6.13
N ARG A 61 13.69 -5.47 6.82
CA ARG A 61 13.51 -6.53 7.81
C ARG A 61 13.54 -7.92 7.19
N LEU A 62 12.84 -8.14 6.08
CA LEU A 62 12.86 -9.43 5.38
C LEU A 62 14.24 -9.75 4.81
N SER A 63 14.99 -8.76 4.33
CA SER A 63 16.39 -8.95 3.89
C SER A 63 17.30 -9.34 5.05
N GLU A 64 17.15 -8.73 6.22
CA GLU A 64 17.89 -9.16 7.43
C GLU A 64 17.55 -10.59 7.81
N ILE A 65 16.27 -10.97 7.72
CA ILE A 65 15.81 -12.33 8.01
C ILE A 65 16.46 -13.29 7.02
N GLU A 66 16.38 -13.02 5.71
CA GLU A 66 16.98 -13.84 4.64
C GLU A 66 18.47 -14.08 4.89
N GLN A 67 19.24 -13.02 5.16
CA GLN A 67 20.68 -13.10 5.42
C GLN A 67 21.02 -13.93 6.66
N LYS A 68 20.16 -13.87 7.67
CA LYS A 68 20.36 -14.59 8.93
C LYS A 68 19.86 -16.02 8.87
N MET A 69 19.08 -16.45 7.87
CA MET A 69 18.57 -17.83 7.76
C MET A 69 19.69 -18.89 7.73
N ASP A 70 20.90 -18.54 7.30
CA ASP A 70 22.08 -19.42 7.30
C ASP A 70 22.84 -19.44 8.64
N SER A 71 22.46 -18.58 9.59
CA SER A 71 23.08 -18.48 10.91
C SER A 71 22.27 -19.27 11.94
N PRO A 72 22.90 -20.16 12.75
CA PRO A 72 22.22 -21.00 13.75
C PRO A 72 21.63 -20.24 14.96
N ARG A 73 21.47 -18.90 14.87
CA ARG A 73 20.98 -18.02 15.94
C ARG A 73 19.95 -17.01 15.43
N THR A 74 19.05 -17.42 14.56
CA THR A 74 17.96 -16.55 14.11
C THR A 74 16.94 -16.32 15.22
N SER A 75 16.62 -15.04 15.44
CA SER A 75 15.77 -14.55 16.51
C SER A 75 14.27 -14.84 16.34
N LEU A 76 13.89 -15.64 15.34
CA LEU A 76 12.50 -15.95 14.98
C LEU A 76 12.05 -17.34 15.48
N ALA A 77 12.85 -18.02 16.31
CA ALA A 77 12.64 -19.42 16.71
C ALA A 77 11.45 -19.67 17.65
N ALA A 78 10.73 -18.64 18.08
CA ALA A 78 9.62 -18.79 19.00
C ALA A 78 8.30 -18.41 18.31
N SER A 79 7.46 -19.40 18.00
CA SER A 79 6.03 -19.12 17.80
C SER A 79 5.46 -18.74 19.17
N PRO A 80 4.61 -17.69 19.26
CA PRO A 80 4.05 -17.26 20.52
C PRO A 80 2.97 -18.24 20.97
N ARG A 81 3.38 -19.37 21.55
CA ARG A 81 2.46 -20.18 22.36
C ARG A 81 1.94 -19.38 23.57
N ASP A 82 2.71 -18.36 24.00
CA ASP A 82 2.44 -17.52 25.16
C ASP A 82 2.35 -16.00 24.83
N ALA A 83 1.88 -15.60 23.63
CA ALA A 83 1.66 -14.15 23.33
C ALA A 83 0.69 -13.48 24.30
N GLN A 84 -0.12 -14.25 25.03
CA GLN A 84 -0.97 -13.77 26.11
C GLN A 84 -0.19 -13.36 27.37
N SER A 85 1.14 -13.42 27.36
CA SER A 85 1.98 -12.98 28.47
C SER A 85 2.68 -11.66 28.15
N LEU A 86 2.64 -10.71 29.08
CA LEU A 86 3.41 -9.47 28.95
C LEU A 86 4.92 -9.75 28.79
N SER A 87 5.40 -10.85 29.39
CA SER A 87 6.78 -11.31 29.27
C SER A 87 7.21 -11.53 27.82
N TRP A 88 6.32 -12.03 26.95
CA TRP A 88 6.62 -12.24 25.53
C TRP A 88 7.14 -10.96 24.86
N TYR A 89 6.41 -9.86 25.02
CA TYR A 89 6.72 -8.58 24.39
C TYR A 89 7.95 -7.88 25.00
N THR A 90 8.30 -8.22 26.25
CA THR A 90 9.54 -7.70 26.89
C THR A 90 10.80 -8.44 26.44
N THR A 91 10.67 -9.66 25.91
CA THR A 91 11.84 -10.38 25.37
C THR A 91 12.26 -9.81 24.02
N LYS A 92 13.58 -9.75 23.77
CA LYS A 92 14.13 -9.30 22.47
C LYS A 92 13.57 -10.11 21.29
N HIS A 93 13.36 -11.41 21.49
CA HIS A 93 12.81 -12.31 20.47
C HIS A 93 11.33 -12.05 20.21
N GLY A 94 10.50 -12.02 21.25
CA GLY A 94 9.06 -11.81 21.10
C GLY A 94 8.72 -10.43 20.54
N ASN A 95 9.46 -9.39 20.93
CA ASN A 95 9.33 -8.06 20.34
C ASN A 95 9.72 -8.06 18.84
N TYR A 96 10.83 -8.69 18.47
CA TYR A 96 11.27 -8.76 17.08
C TYR A 96 10.26 -9.50 16.18
N ILE A 97 9.71 -10.63 16.65
CA ILE A 97 8.70 -11.40 15.92
C ILE A 97 7.38 -10.62 15.81
N SER A 98 6.87 -10.10 16.93
CA SER A 98 5.61 -9.34 16.96
C SER A 98 5.69 -8.09 16.08
N SER A 99 6.82 -7.38 16.13
CA SER A 99 7.02 -6.22 15.26
C SER A 99 7.20 -6.62 13.79
N SER A 100 7.74 -7.81 13.49
CA SER A 100 7.84 -8.31 12.10
C SER A 100 6.45 -8.62 11.52
N ALA A 101 5.62 -9.30 12.31
CA ALA A 101 4.22 -9.56 11.95
C ALA A 101 3.45 -8.24 11.76
N TYR A 102 3.63 -7.29 12.68
CA TYR A 102 3.04 -5.97 12.58
C TYR A 102 3.47 -5.23 11.31
N MET A 103 4.75 -5.23 10.94
CA MET A 103 5.22 -4.57 9.69
C MET A 103 4.60 -5.18 8.43
N LEU A 104 4.39 -6.50 8.42
CA LEU A 104 3.72 -7.18 7.30
C LEU A 104 2.24 -6.78 7.23
N ALA A 105 1.56 -6.71 8.38
CA ALA A 105 0.19 -6.21 8.46
C ALA A 105 0.08 -4.73 8.06
N VAL A 106 1.03 -3.87 8.43
CA VAL A 106 1.06 -2.45 8.03
C VAL A 106 1.21 -2.30 6.52
N ALA A 107 2.11 -3.07 5.89
CA ALA A 107 2.24 -3.07 4.44
C ALA A 107 0.95 -3.51 3.76
N SER A 108 0.33 -4.59 4.27
CA SER A 108 -0.99 -5.05 3.82
C SER A 108 -2.08 -3.98 3.98
N PHE A 109 -2.16 -3.31 5.12
CA PHE A 109 -3.14 -2.25 5.40
C PHE A 109 -3.07 -1.13 4.35
N TRP A 110 -1.86 -0.65 4.04
CA TRP A 110 -1.69 0.41 3.06
C TRP A 110 -1.98 -0.05 1.63
N ILE A 111 -1.65 -1.30 1.29
CA ILE A 111 -1.99 -1.90 0.00
C ILE A 111 -3.51 -1.98 -0.18
N ILE A 112 -4.24 -2.46 0.82
CA ILE A 112 -5.71 -2.58 0.74
C ILE A 112 -6.37 -1.21 0.72
N SER A 113 -5.89 -0.28 1.55
CA SER A 113 -6.38 1.09 1.56
C SER A 113 -6.18 1.75 0.19
N TYR A 114 -5.03 1.50 -0.43
CA TYR A 114 -4.77 1.90 -1.80
C TYR A 114 -5.74 1.23 -2.77
N GLU A 115 -5.87 -0.10 -2.76
CA GLU A 115 -6.75 -0.83 -3.69
C GLU A 115 -8.21 -0.38 -3.57
N ARG A 116 -8.72 -0.22 -2.34
CA ARG A 116 -10.07 0.25 -2.07
C ARG A 116 -10.35 1.63 -2.65
N ASP A 117 -9.42 2.56 -2.44
CA ASP A 117 -9.67 3.98 -2.71
C ASP A 117 -9.18 4.40 -4.11
N VAL A 118 -8.24 3.66 -4.72
CA VAL A 118 -7.55 4.06 -5.95
C VAL A 118 -7.95 3.25 -7.19
N VAL A 119 -8.43 2.00 -7.05
CA VAL A 119 -8.79 1.15 -8.20
C VAL A 119 -9.88 1.78 -9.09
N TYR A 120 -10.71 2.68 -8.55
CA TYR A 120 -11.78 3.35 -9.30
C TYR A 120 -11.42 4.74 -9.82
N LEU A 121 -10.22 5.24 -9.55
CA LEU A 121 -9.81 6.57 -10.00
C LEU A 121 -9.40 6.56 -11.48
N ASN A 122 -9.97 7.49 -12.26
CA ASN A 122 -9.67 7.67 -13.67
C ASN A 122 -8.27 8.29 -13.85
N PHE A 123 -7.23 7.47 -13.75
CA PHE A 123 -5.90 7.89 -14.19
C PHE A 123 -5.93 8.08 -15.70
N GLY A 124 -5.51 9.25 -16.17
CA GLY A 124 -5.44 9.58 -17.60
C GLY A 124 -4.68 8.55 -18.46
N ARG A 125 -3.96 7.59 -17.84
CA ARG A 125 -3.41 6.39 -18.47
C ARG A 125 -3.78 5.13 -17.65
N LYS A 126 -4.78 4.37 -18.11
CA LYS A 126 -5.18 3.06 -17.54
C LYS A 126 -4.01 2.09 -17.33
N SER A 127 -2.93 2.24 -18.10
CA SER A 127 -1.74 1.41 -18.02
C SER A 127 -0.94 1.56 -16.72
N LEU A 128 -0.99 2.72 -16.04
CA LEU A 128 -0.24 2.93 -14.80
C LEU A 128 -0.88 2.19 -13.62
N THR A 129 -2.20 2.26 -13.50
CA THR A 129 -2.95 1.55 -12.45
C THR A 129 -2.85 0.04 -12.63
N ALA A 130 -3.01 -0.45 -13.86
CA ALA A 130 -2.85 -1.86 -14.16
C ALA A 130 -1.43 -2.36 -13.82
N ASN A 131 -0.39 -1.60 -14.18
CA ASN A 131 0.98 -1.93 -13.84
C ASN A 131 1.18 -1.98 -12.31
N PHE A 132 0.68 -0.99 -11.58
CA PHE A 132 0.81 -0.99 -10.11
C PHE A 132 0.05 -2.15 -9.46
N GLN A 133 -1.15 -2.47 -9.96
CA GLN A 133 -1.93 -3.61 -9.50
C GLN A 133 -1.16 -4.92 -9.71
N THR A 134 -0.52 -5.11 -10.87
CA THR A 134 0.36 -6.26 -11.11
C THR A 134 1.52 -6.32 -10.12
N LYS A 135 2.09 -5.18 -9.70
CA LYS A 135 3.14 -5.16 -8.65
C LYS A 135 2.61 -5.60 -7.29
N ILE A 136 1.40 -5.17 -6.93
CA ILE A 136 0.73 -5.58 -5.70
C ILE A 136 0.41 -7.08 -5.73
N GLU A 137 -0.13 -7.59 -6.84
CA GLU A 137 -0.44 -9.01 -7.02
C GLU A 137 0.83 -9.87 -6.91
N ASN A 138 1.92 -9.46 -7.58
CA ASN A 138 3.21 -10.12 -7.45
C ASN A 138 3.70 -10.17 -5.99
N PHE A 139 3.50 -9.10 -5.22
CA PHE A 139 3.83 -9.09 -3.79
C PHE A 139 2.96 -10.10 -3.02
N LYS A 140 1.63 -10.07 -3.19
CA LYS A 140 0.73 -10.98 -2.49
C LYS A 140 1.06 -12.44 -2.81
N ASP A 141 1.25 -12.75 -4.09
CA ASP A 141 1.65 -14.08 -4.56
C ASP A 141 3.01 -14.51 -4.01
N SER A 142 4.00 -13.61 -3.95
CA SER A 142 5.32 -13.97 -3.43
C SER A 142 5.29 -14.43 -1.98
N VAL A 143 4.37 -13.87 -1.17
CA VAL A 143 4.20 -14.20 0.25
C VAL A 143 3.32 -15.45 0.42
N SER A 144 2.26 -15.61 -0.38
CA SER A 144 1.25 -16.67 -0.17
C SER A 144 1.47 -17.95 -0.97
N ASN A 145 2.20 -17.88 -2.10
CA ASN A 145 2.31 -19.02 -3.00
C ASN A 145 3.09 -20.18 -2.35
N ARG A 146 2.40 -21.31 -2.14
CA ARG A 146 2.95 -22.52 -1.50
C ARG A 146 3.51 -22.27 -0.10
N THR A 147 2.97 -21.29 0.62
CA THR A 147 3.28 -21.05 2.04
C THR A 147 2.07 -21.40 2.92
N SER A 148 2.25 -21.31 4.24
CA SER A 148 1.16 -21.43 5.21
C SER A 148 0.21 -20.22 5.21
N LEU A 149 0.59 -19.11 4.54
CA LEU A 149 -0.26 -17.93 4.40
C LEU A 149 -1.06 -18.01 3.12
N TRP A 150 -2.38 -17.95 3.23
CA TRP A 150 -3.25 -17.82 2.06
C TRP A 150 -3.24 -16.40 1.49
N LEU A 151 -3.53 -16.25 0.20
CA LEU A 151 -3.55 -14.96 -0.49
C LEU A 151 -4.49 -13.95 0.21
N ASN A 152 -5.69 -14.40 0.57
CA ASN A 152 -6.70 -13.57 1.23
C ASN A 152 -6.34 -13.24 2.69
N TYR A 153 -5.42 -13.97 3.30
CA TYR A 153 -4.97 -13.70 4.66
C TYR A 153 -4.28 -12.34 4.73
N LEU A 154 -3.50 -11.97 3.71
CA LEU A 154 -2.87 -10.64 3.63
C LEU A 154 -3.89 -9.51 3.59
N ASN A 155 -5.02 -9.73 2.93
CA ASN A 155 -6.11 -8.76 2.92
C ASN A 155 -6.70 -8.65 4.34
N GLY A 156 -7.06 -9.77 4.96
CA GLY A 156 -7.72 -9.68 6.26
C GLY A 156 -6.83 -9.15 7.39
N ILE A 157 -5.51 -9.44 7.44
CA ILE A 157 -4.61 -8.81 8.43
C ILE A 157 -4.42 -7.31 8.21
N GLY A 158 -4.58 -6.83 6.98
CA GLY A 158 -4.53 -5.41 6.69
C GLY A 158 -5.82 -4.72 7.16
N GLU A 159 -6.98 -5.31 6.89
CA GLU A 159 -8.28 -4.79 7.34
C GLU A 159 -8.40 -4.75 8.87
N GLN A 160 -7.97 -5.81 9.55
CA GLN A 160 -7.98 -5.90 11.03
C GLN A 160 -7.07 -4.88 11.71
N LEU A 161 -6.07 -4.35 10.99
CA LEU A 161 -5.15 -3.36 11.53
C LEU A 161 -5.70 -1.93 11.47
N ALA A 162 -6.85 -1.70 10.83
CA ALA A 162 -7.45 -0.37 10.75
C ALA A 162 -7.86 0.14 12.15
N GLU A 163 -7.49 1.38 12.46
CA GLU A 163 -7.99 2.06 13.66
C GLU A 163 -9.42 2.57 13.43
N GLU A 164 -10.30 2.34 14.41
CA GLU A 164 -11.72 2.74 14.30
C GLU A 164 -11.86 4.24 14.08
N GLY A 165 -12.59 4.64 13.03
CA GLY A 165 -12.79 6.04 12.67
C GLY A 165 -11.56 6.75 12.10
N SER A 166 -10.46 6.03 11.88
CA SER A 166 -9.19 6.54 11.34
C SER A 166 -8.87 5.91 9.98
N GLN A 167 -8.01 6.58 9.21
CA GLN A 167 -7.42 6.01 7.99
C GLN A 167 -5.97 5.58 8.19
N GLU A 168 -5.58 5.43 9.45
CA GLU A 168 -4.25 5.00 9.84
C GLU A 168 -4.33 3.59 10.46
N PRO A 169 -3.26 2.80 10.35
CA PRO A 169 -3.20 1.54 11.07
C PRO A 169 -3.05 1.81 12.57
N ILE A 170 -3.55 0.92 13.42
CA ILE A 170 -3.30 0.96 14.85
C ILE A 170 -1.79 0.98 15.12
N SER A 171 -1.37 1.66 16.19
CA SER A 171 0.04 1.68 16.58
C SER A 171 0.54 0.29 16.99
N PHE A 172 1.87 0.09 16.98
CA PHE A 172 2.46 -1.17 17.44
C PHE A 172 2.11 -1.50 18.90
N SER A 173 1.99 -0.49 19.77
CA SER A 173 1.56 -0.72 21.16
C SER A 173 0.13 -1.24 21.21
N ASN A 174 -0.77 -0.65 20.43
CA ASN A 174 -2.17 -1.09 20.37
C ASN A 174 -2.27 -2.49 19.77
N PHE A 175 -1.47 -2.80 18.74
CA PHE A 175 -1.35 -4.14 18.18
C PHE A 175 -0.97 -5.18 19.25
N CYS A 176 0.04 -4.89 20.08
CA CYS A 176 0.45 -5.78 21.18
C CYS A 176 -0.64 -5.89 22.26
N ILE A 177 -1.32 -4.79 22.61
CA ILE A 177 -2.43 -4.80 23.58
C ILE A 177 -3.58 -5.67 23.08
N LYS A 178 -3.94 -5.57 21.78
CA LYS A 178 -4.97 -6.41 21.17
C LYS A 178 -4.58 -7.88 21.17
N LEU A 179 -3.36 -8.22 20.75
CA LEU A 179 -2.87 -9.60 20.81
C LEU A 179 -2.89 -10.19 22.23
N LEU A 180 -2.67 -9.36 23.25
CA LEU A 180 -2.68 -9.78 24.65
C LEU A 180 -4.10 -10.01 25.18
N ASN A 181 -5.05 -9.15 24.80
CA ASN A 181 -6.36 -9.06 25.45
C ASN A 181 -7.52 -9.63 24.62
N GLU A 182 -7.34 -9.82 23.30
CA GLU A 182 -8.40 -10.24 22.37
C GLU A 182 -8.05 -11.61 21.77
N GLU A 183 -8.69 -12.68 22.24
CA GLU A 183 -8.41 -14.06 21.83
C GLU A 183 -8.60 -14.28 20.32
N ILE A 184 -9.69 -13.77 19.76
CA ILE A 184 -9.97 -13.86 18.31
C ILE A 184 -8.88 -13.14 17.50
N TYR A 185 -8.41 -11.98 17.98
CA TYR A 185 -7.34 -11.24 17.32
C TYR A 185 -6.03 -12.02 17.36
N LEU A 186 -5.71 -12.65 18.50
CA LEU A 186 -4.55 -13.52 18.62
C LEU A 186 -4.62 -14.71 17.67
N GLU A 187 -5.72 -15.48 17.69
CA GLU A 187 -5.92 -16.65 16.83
C GLU A 187 -5.74 -16.28 15.35
N TYR A 188 -6.28 -15.12 14.96
CA TYR A 188 -6.15 -14.62 13.61
C TYR A 188 -4.69 -14.41 13.22
N TYR A 189 -3.89 -13.78 14.09
CA TYR A 189 -2.47 -13.52 13.83
C TYR A 189 -1.54 -14.73 14.08
N MET A 190 -2.00 -15.81 14.71
CA MET A 190 -1.20 -17.03 14.93
C MET A 190 -0.68 -17.63 13.62
N HIS A 191 -1.48 -17.61 12.56
CA HIS A 191 -1.07 -18.09 11.24
C HIS A 191 0.14 -17.32 10.69
N LEU A 192 0.20 -16.00 10.92
CA LEU A 192 1.36 -15.17 10.57
C LEU A 192 2.58 -15.50 11.41
N PHE A 193 2.39 -15.78 12.70
CA PHE A 193 3.50 -16.18 13.56
C PHE A 193 4.06 -17.56 13.21
N ASP A 194 3.20 -18.51 12.86
CA ASP A 194 3.62 -19.83 12.39
C ASP A 194 4.40 -19.71 11.08
N PHE A 195 3.93 -18.89 10.14
CA PHE A 195 4.70 -18.58 8.92
C PHE A 195 6.09 -18.01 9.22
N LEU A 196 6.20 -17.04 10.14
CA LEU A 196 7.49 -16.48 10.55
C LEU A 196 8.38 -17.52 11.25
N SER A 197 7.79 -18.45 12.01
CA SER A 197 8.50 -19.57 12.63
C SER A 197 9.01 -20.56 11.57
N GLU A 198 8.23 -20.84 10.53
CA GLU A 198 8.65 -21.69 9.41
C GLU A 198 9.79 -21.06 8.60
N ILE A 199 9.76 -19.75 8.39
CA ILE A 199 10.90 -19.00 7.81
C ILE A 199 12.15 -19.18 8.68
N ASN A 200 12.03 -19.10 10.01
CA ASN A 200 13.16 -19.34 10.91
C ASN A 200 13.79 -20.73 10.72
N GLN A 201 12.99 -21.73 10.39
CA GLN A 201 13.43 -23.10 10.15
C GLN A 201 14.08 -23.29 8.76
N GLY A 202 14.32 -22.22 8.01
CA GLY A 202 14.89 -22.30 6.67
C GLY A 202 13.86 -22.51 5.56
N LYS A 203 12.57 -22.65 5.88
CA LYS A 203 11.51 -22.81 4.87
C LYS A 203 11.25 -21.48 4.14
N PHE A 204 10.66 -21.57 2.96
CA PHE A 204 10.19 -20.42 2.17
C PHE A 204 11.26 -19.34 1.86
N ARG A 205 12.56 -19.67 1.87
CA ARG A 205 13.63 -18.72 1.52
C ARG A 205 13.39 -18.05 0.16
N VAL A 206 12.94 -18.82 -0.83
CA VAL A 206 12.61 -18.31 -2.17
C VAL A 206 11.46 -17.32 -2.10
N ASN A 207 10.42 -17.59 -1.32
CA ASN A 207 9.30 -16.66 -1.11
C ASN A 207 9.77 -15.37 -0.45
N ILE A 208 10.62 -15.44 0.58
CA ILE A 208 11.18 -14.24 1.23
C ILE A 208 11.95 -13.38 0.24
N ARG A 209 12.83 -14.00 -0.56
CA ARG A 209 13.57 -13.30 -1.61
C ARG A 209 12.64 -12.65 -2.63
N ASN A 210 11.65 -13.39 -3.13
CA ASN A 210 10.67 -12.87 -4.08
C ASN A 210 9.84 -11.74 -3.47
N THR A 211 9.52 -11.82 -2.18
CA THR A 211 8.82 -10.77 -1.44
C THR A 211 9.68 -9.51 -1.35
N VAL A 212 10.97 -9.64 -1.03
CA VAL A 212 11.91 -8.51 -1.01
C VAL A 212 12.00 -7.83 -2.38
N ILE A 213 12.02 -8.62 -3.47
CA ILE A 213 12.01 -8.11 -4.85
C ILE A 213 10.68 -7.39 -5.14
N ALA A 214 9.54 -7.99 -4.83
CA ALA A 214 8.23 -7.38 -5.08
C ALA A 214 8.04 -6.06 -4.30
N LEU A 215 8.51 -6.00 -3.05
CA LEU A 215 8.53 -4.76 -2.25
C LEU A 215 9.43 -3.69 -2.88
N PHE A 216 10.57 -4.08 -3.45
CA PHE A 216 11.40 -3.16 -4.22
C PHE A 216 10.65 -2.61 -5.43
N GLU A 217 9.97 -3.46 -6.21
CA GLU A 217 9.22 -3.04 -7.39
C GLU A 217 8.09 -2.07 -7.05
N ILE A 218 7.36 -2.30 -5.95
CA ILE A 218 6.32 -1.37 -5.46
C ILE A 218 6.95 -0.02 -5.13
N LYS A 219 8.05 -0.01 -4.37
CA LYS A 219 8.71 1.25 -3.99
C LYS A 219 9.27 2.00 -5.19
N ASP A 220 9.94 1.29 -6.10
CA ASP A 220 10.52 1.86 -7.30
C ASP A 220 9.43 2.47 -8.19
N PHE A 221 8.28 1.80 -8.31
CA PHE A 221 7.11 2.37 -8.97
C PHE A 221 6.65 3.68 -8.32
N LEU A 222 6.52 3.71 -6.99
CA LEU A 222 6.09 4.90 -6.25
C LEU A 222 7.09 6.07 -6.39
N LEU A 223 8.39 5.80 -6.45
CA LEU A 223 9.44 6.81 -6.65
C LEU A 223 9.49 7.30 -8.10
N SER A 224 9.51 6.38 -9.07
CA SER A 224 9.61 6.67 -10.51
C SER A 224 8.43 7.49 -11.02
N ASN A 225 7.25 7.30 -10.43
CA ASN A 225 6.04 8.07 -10.74
C ASN A 225 5.88 9.32 -9.85
N ARG A 226 6.87 9.65 -9.01
CA ARG A 226 6.87 10.75 -8.04
C ARG A 226 5.71 10.72 -7.05
N ILE A 227 5.09 9.56 -6.82
CA ILE A 227 3.93 9.37 -5.93
C ILE A 227 4.35 9.45 -4.45
N ALA A 228 5.59 9.07 -4.11
CA ALA A 228 6.12 9.13 -2.74
C ALA A 228 6.90 10.42 -2.42
N ILE A 229 7.21 11.26 -3.41
CA ILE A 229 8.04 12.46 -3.24
C ILE A 229 7.18 13.71 -3.40
N GLN A 230 6.70 14.26 -2.28
CA GLN A 230 6.37 15.68 -2.21
C GLN A 230 7.60 16.41 -1.64
N ASN A 231 8.31 17.14 -2.50
CA ASN A 231 9.06 18.29 -2.02
C ASN A 231 8.01 19.32 -1.59
N ARG A 232 7.95 19.60 -0.29
CA ARG A 232 7.32 20.83 0.21
C ARG A 232 8.09 22.03 -0.33
#